data_AF-A0A6P0XBW4-F1
#
_entry.id   AF-A0A6P0XBW4-F1
#
_cell.length_a   1.000
_cell.length_b   1.000
_cell.length_c   1.000
_cell.angle_alpha   90.00
_cell.angle_beta   90.00
_cell.angle_gamma   90.00
#
_symmetry.space_group_name_H-M   'P 1'
#
loop_
_entity.id
_entity.type
_entity.pdbx_description
1 polymer ?
#
loop_
_entity_poly.entity_id
_entity_poly.type
_entity_poly.pdbx_seq_one_letter_code
_entity_poly.pdbx_strand_id
1 'polypeptide(L)' 'MFRRCYSLLLNGIFYSRQPEFAKKLCQLIPAQCPFARDINFWGRIVLKIPPLCKLNPFYYEIISLVFRSLTF' A
#
# COMPACT_ATOMS: atom_id res chain seq x y z
N MET A 1 -5.24 13.97 5.62
CA MET A 1 -6.15 12.81 5.73
C MET A 1 -5.40 11.47 5.74
N PHE A 2 -4.53 11.18 4.76
CA PHE A 2 -3.75 9.92 4.66
C PHE A 2 -2.89 9.54 5.90
N ARG A 3 -2.17 10.50 6.49
CA ARG A 3 -1.26 10.26 7.61
C ARG A 3 -1.95 9.71 8.87
N ARG A 4 -3.20 10.15 9.11
CA ARG A 4 -3.98 9.84 10.32
C ARG A 4 -4.64 8.46 10.23
N CYS A 5 -5.04 8.05 9.03
CA CYS A 5 -5.58 6.70 8.78
C CYS A 5 -4.48 5.63 8.87
N TYR A 6 -3.29 5.90 8.32
CA TYR A 6 -2.16 4.97 8.43
C TYR A 6 -1.66 4.80 9.86
N SER A 7 -1.56 5.87 10.67
CA SER A 7 -1.14 5.70 12.07
C SER A 7 -2.15 4.87 12.88
N LEU A 8 -3.45 5.01 12.62
CA LEU A 8 -4.47 4.18 13.26
C LEU A 8 -4.36 2.71 12.82
N LEU A 9 -4.10 2.44 11.54
CA LEU A 9 -3.79 1.10 11.02
C LEU A 9 -2.53 0.52 11.68
N LEU A 10 -1.43 1.27 11.75
CA LEU A 10 -0.17 0.83 12.38
C LEU A 10 -0.37 0.42 13.85
N ASN A 11 -1.14 1.19 14.60
CA ASN A 11 -1.47 0.88 16.01
C ASN A 11 -2.41 -0.34 16.12
N GLY A 12 -3.35 -0.52 15.18
CA GLY A 12 -4.26 -1.66 15.15
C GLY A 12 -3.58 -2.99 14.75
N ILE A 13 -2.62 -2.97 13.81
CA ILE A 13 -1.86 -4.15 13.37
C ILE A 13 -0.98 -4.71 14.50
N PHE A 14 -0.44 -3.85 15.36
CA PHE A 14 0.39 -4.28 16.49
C PHE A 14 -0.38 -5.12 17.53
N TYR A 15 -1.71 -5.00 17.61
CA TYR A 15 -2.51 -5.61 18.67
C TYR A 15 -3.21 -6.92 18.29
N SER A 16 -3.37 -7.24 16.99
CA SER A 16 -4.21 -8.37 16.56
C SER A 16 -3.48 -9.37 15.65
N ARG A 17 -3.09 -10.51 16.22
CA ARG A 17 -2.61 -11.71 15.52
C ARG A 17 -3.79 -12.49 14.87
N GLN A 18 -4.65 -11.79 14.14
CA GLN A 18 -5.86 -12.35 13.54
C GLN A 18 -5.71 -12.51 12.02
N PRO A 19 -5.87 -13.72 11.46
CA PRO A 19 -5.68 -13.97 10.02
C PRO A 19 -6.66 -13.19 9.14
N GLU A 20 -7.87 -12.94 9.64
CA GLU A 20 -8.89 -12.05 9.05
C GLU A 20 -8.34 -10.64 8.78
N PHE A 21 -7.56 -10.11 9.72
CA PHE A 21 -7.02 -8.76 9.64
C PHE A 21 -5.81 -8.70 8.69
N ALA A 22 -4.96 -9.74 8.68
CA ALA A 22 -3.87 -9.87 7.71
C ALA A 22 -4.40 -9.91 6.27
N LYS A 23 -5.47 -10.67 6.00
CA LYS A 23 -6.14 -10.68 4.68
C LYS A 23 -6.68 -9.31 4.29
N LYS A 24 -7.33 -8.60 5.21
CA LYS A 24 -7.82 -7.25 4.97
C LYS A 24 -6.68 -6.27 4.67
N LEU A 25 -5.53 -6.42 5.35
CA LEU A 25 -4.34 -5.60 5.11
C LEU A 25 -3.76 -5.83 3.70
N CYS A 26 -3.61 -7.09 3.29
CA CYS A 26 -3.17 -7.45 1.93
C CYS A 26 -4.15 -6.97 0.85
N GLN A 27 -5.44 -6.84 1.16
CA GLN A 27 -6.44 -6.28 0.25
C GLN A 27 -6.44 -4.75 0.21
N LEU A 28 -6.18 -4.11 1.35
CA LEU A 28 -6.12 -2.65 1.47
C LEU A 28 -4.86 -2.06 0.82
N ILE A 29 -3.75 -2.79 0.89
CA ILE A 29 -2.45 -2.30 0.43
C ILE A 29 -2.06 -3.12 -0.81
N PRO A 30 -2.22 -2.56 -2.01
CA PRO A 30 -1.93 -3.29 -3.24
C PRO A 30 -0.43 -3.62 -3.33
N ALA A 31 -0.12 -4.83 -3.84
CA ALA A 31 1.25 -5.26 -4.13
C ALA A 31 1.90 -4.40 -5.24
N GLN A 32 1.09 -3.74 -6.06
CA GLN A 32 1.52 -2.83 -7.11
C GLN A 32 1.43 -1.39 -6.63
N CYS A 33 2.36 -0.54 -7.08
CA CYS A 33 2.41 0.85 -6.70
C CYS A 33 1.17 1.61 -7.20
N PRO A 34 0.27 2.12 -6.35
CA PRO A 34 -0.97 2.78 -6.80
C PRO A 34 -0.74 4.06 -7.60
N PHE A 35 0.47 4.64 -7.51
CA PHE A 35 0.84 5.84 -8.24
C PHE A 35 1.39 5.52 -9.64
N ALA A 36 1.92 4.31 -9.86
CA ALA A 36 2.42 3.92 -11.17
C ALA A 36 1.24 3.59 -12.08
N ARG A 37 1.01 4.42 -13.11
CA ARG A 37 -0.06 4.19 -14.08
C ARG A 37 0.26 4.88 -15.40
N ASP A 38 -0.23 4.28 -16.47
CA ASP A 38 -0.14 4.84 -17.82
C ASP A 38 -1.44 5.57 -18.15
N ILE A 39 -1.32 6.79 -18.67
CA ILE A 39 -2.44 7.60 -19.14
C ILE A 39 -2.47 7.46 -20.67
N ASN A 40 -3.43 6.69 -21.15
CA ASN A 40 -3.63 6.44 -22.57
C ASN A 40 -4.70 7.37 -23.13
N PHE A 41 -4.41 7.97 -24.29
CA PHE A 41 -5.38 8.73 -25.07
C PHE A 41 -5.34 8.21 -26.52
N TRP A 42 -6.50 7.88 -27.08
CA TRP A 42 -6.61 7.34 -28.45
C TRP A 42 -5.67 6.14 -28.74
N GLY A 43 -5.52 5.24 -27.76
CA GLY A 43 -4.69 4.04 -27.89
C GLY A 43 -3.18 4.28 -27.85
N ARG A 44 -2.73 5.51 -27.55
CA ARG A 44 -1.31 5.85 -27.36
C ARG A 44 -1.07 6.33 -25.92
N ILE A 45 0.05 5.90 -25.32
CA ILE A 45 0.46 6.35 -23.99
C ILE A 45 0.90 7.82 -24.13
N VAL A 46 0.18 8.74 -23.51
CA VAL A 46 0.53 10.17 -23.50
C VAL A 46 1.46 10.49 -22.34
N LEU A 47 1.25 9.84 -21.20
CA LEU A 47 2.05 10.07 -20.00
C LEU A 47 2.14 8.78 -19.16
N LYS A 48 3.37 8.44 -18.75
CA LYS A 48 3.66 7.32 -17.85
C LYS A 48 4.03 7.88 -16.49
N ILE A 49 3.19 7.67 -15.49
CA ILE A 49 3.49 8.10 -14.12
C ILE A 49 4.46 7.07 -13.53
N PRO A 50 5.68 7.48 -13.12
CA PRO A 50 6.64 6.56 -12.53
C PRO A 50 6.16 6.05 -11.16
N PRO A 51 6.76 4.97 -10.62
CA PRO A 51 6.43 4.49 -9.28
C PRO A 51 6.87 5.49 -8.20
N LEU A 52 5.97 6.41 -7.84
CA LEU A 52 6.19 7.43 -6.81
C LEU A 52 5.94 6.90 -5.39
N CYS A 53 5.78 5.59 -5.21
CA CYS A 53 5.46 4.99 -3.92
C CYS A 53 6.50 5.25 -2.82
N LYS A 54 7.77 5.43 -3.18
CA LYS A 54 8.84 5.77 -2.23
C LYS A 54 8.77 7.21 -1.69
N LEU A 55 7.93 8.06 -2.26
CA LEU A 55 7.77 9.45 -1.82
C LEU A 55 6.99 9.55 -0.49
N ASN A 56 6.26 8.49 -0.13
CA ASN A 56 5.60 8.42 1.17
C ASN A 56 6.64 8.12 2.27
N PRO A 57 6.79 8.98 3.30
CA PRO A 57 7.75 8.78 4.38
C PRO A 57 7.56 7.49 5.18
N PHE A 58 6.38 6.87 5.12
CA PHE A 58 6.09 5.60 5.82
C PHE A 58 6.12 4.36 4.91
N TYR A 59 6.60 4.48 3.66
CA TYR A 59 6.59 3.39 2.69
C TYR A 59 7.25 2.10 3.22
N TYR A 60 8.42 2.21 3.82
CA TYR A 60 9.17 1.04 4.31
C TYR A 60 8.48 0.32 5.47
N GLU A 61 7.87 1.07 6.40
CA GLU A 61 7.11 0.49 7.51
C GLU A 61 5.90 -0.30 7.00
N ILE A 62 5.19 0.26 6.01
CA ILE A 62 4.02 -0.36 5.41
C ILE A 62 4.38 -1.65 4.67
N ILE A 63 5.42 -1.61 3.83
CA ILE A 63 5.88 -2.80 3.10
C ILE A 63 6.37 -3.90 4.06
N SER A 64 7.06 -3.52 5.14
CA SER A 64 7.48 -4.45 6.19
C SER A 64 6.27 -5.14 6.85
N LEU A 65 5.18 -4.42 7.06
CA LEU A 65 3.94 -4.98 7.63
C LEU A 65 3.21 -5.89 6.66
N VAL A 66 3.13 -5.53 5.37
CA VAL A 66 2.57 -6.41 4.35
C VAL A 66 3.38 -7.70 4.27
N PHE A 67 4.71 -7.60 4.25
CA PHE A 67 5.59 -8.77 4.22
C PHE A 67 5.35 -9.69 5.44
N ARG A 68 5.22 -9.11 6.64
CA ARG A 68 4.85 -9.86 7.84
C ARG A 68 3.47 -10.49 7.74
N SER A 69 2.50 -9.81 7.14
CA SER A 69 1.13 -10.33 6.97
C SER A 69 1.04 -11.49 5.97
N LEU A 70 2.00 -11.62 5.05
CA LEU A 70 2.09 -12.76 4.12
C LEU A 70 2.59 -14.05 4.79
N THR A 71 3.17 -13.96 6.00
CA THR A 71 3.73 -15.11 6.73
C THR A 71 2.75 -15.74 7.73
N PHE A 72 1.49 -15.29 7.76
CA PHE A 72 0.40 -15.84 8.57
C PHE A 72 -0.60 -16.61 7.71
#